data_AF-A0AAD9XPG9-F1
#
_entry.id   AF-A0AAD9XPG9-F1
#
_cell.length_a   1.000
_cell.length_b   1.000
_cell.length_c   1.000
_cell.angle_alpha   90.00
_cell.angle_beta   90.00
_cell.angle_gamma   90.00
#
_symmetry.space_group_name_H-M   'P 1'
#
loop_
_entity.id
_entity.type
_entity.pdbx_description
1 polymer ?
#
loop_
_entity_poly.entity_id
_entity_poly.type
_entity_poly.pdbx_seq_one_letter_code
_entity_poly.pdbx_strand_id
1 'polypeptide(L)'
;MGCLNFSPSKTSAPSLLLLLFCITNIAEAFNFTTISFDEGFSHLFGDGNLVRSPDGQNVRLLLDRYTGSGFISSSMYNHGFFSALIKLPADYTAGICVAFYTSNADVFEKTHDELDFEFLGNVAGKPWRFQTNLYGNGSTSRGREERYRLWFDPSKEFHRYSILWTARNIIFYIDEVPIREVIRKEEMGGDYPSKPMALYATIWDASNWATNGGKVKADYKFAPFVSDYKHLVLEGCPVDPIQIFPFSACYESDSRIANKDYSAVTPSRRAAMRRFRQRYMYYSYCYDTVRYPVPPPECVIDQDEQRRFKDTGRLKFGGSHKGQKRRSRRRDRNPVSEDPDI
;
A
#
# COMPACT_ATOMS: atom_id res chain seq x y z
N MET A 1 62.16 -46.49 22.41
CA MET A 1 61.06 -47.48 22.44
C MET A 1 59.84 -46.76 23.01
N GLY A 2 58.76 -46.60 22.22
CA GLY A 2 57.45 -46.00 22.61
C GLY A 2 57.46 -44.48 22.83
N CYS A 3 56.94 -43.64 21.93
CA CYS A 3 55.52 -43.31 21.66
C CYS A 3 54.81 -42.50 22.77
N LEU A 4 54.82 -41.17 22.56
CA LEU A 4 53.71 -40.19 22.61
C LEU A 4 52.75 -40.15 23.82
N ASN A 5 52.66 -39.00 24.50
CA ASN A 5 51.61 -38.01 24.19
C ASN A 5 51.72 -36.69 24.97
N PHE A 6 51.15 -35.67 24.34
CA PHE A 6 51.23 -34.22 24.57
C PHE A 6 50.57 -33.68 25.85
N SER A 7 51.20 -32.63 26.41
CA SER A 7 50.60 -31.41 27.00
C SER A 7 51.73 -30.37 27.11
N PRO A 8 51.54 -29.04 27.17
CA PRO A 8 50.34 -28.18 27.26
C PRO A 8 50.28 -27.26 25.99
N SER A 9 49.44 -26.24 25.78
CA SER A 9 49.13 -25.07 26.60
C SER A 9 48.15 -24.17 25.84
N LYS A 10 47.37 -23.43 26.63
CA LYS A 10 46.48 -22.30 26.33
C LYS A 10 46.88 -21.46 25.10
N THR A 11 45.95 -21.32 24.16
CA THR A 11 45.83 -20.11 23.32
C THR A 11 44.36 -19.70 23.28
N SER A 12 44.07 -18.57 23.94
CA SER A 12 42.78 -17.90 23.91
C SER A 12 42.59 -17.22 22.55
N ALA A 13 41.65 -17.71 21.75
CA ALA A 13 41.17 -16.98 20.58
C ALA A 13 40.22 -15.85 21.05
N PRO A 14 40.39 -14.60 20.59
CA PRO A 14 39.41 -13.57 20.86
C PRO A 14 38.15 -13.87 20.03
N SER A 15 37.05 -14.16 20.72
CA SER A 15 35.74 -14.34 20.11
C SER A 15 35.31 -13.02 19.49
N LEU A 16 35.45 -12.89 18.17
CA LEU A 16 34.96 -11.74 17.41
C LEU A 16 33.43 -11.80 17.40
N LEU A 17 32.81 -11.18 18.41
CA LEU A 17 31.38 -10.99 18.48
C LEU A 17 30.97 -10.01 17.37
N LEU A 18 30.59 -10.54 16.20
CA LEU A 18 29.91 -9.76 15.16
C LEU A 18 28.56 -9.30 15.73
N LEU A 19 28.53 -8.12 16.32
CA LEU A 19 27.30 -7.38 16.56
C LEU A 19 26.71 -7.04 15.19
N LEU A 20 25.83 -7.92 14.68
CA LEU A 20 24.87 -7.58 13.65
C LEU A 20 23.96 -6.49 14.24
N PHE A 21 24.38 -5.24 14.11
CA PHE A 21 23.47 -4.10 14.20
C PHE A 21 22.51 -4.23 13.01
N CYS A 22 21.41 -4.96 13.22
CA CYS A 22 20.20 -4.74 12.45
C CYS A 22 19.78 -3.30 12.74
N ILE A 23 20.22 -2.36 11.90
CA ILE A 23 19.63 -1.03 11.85
C ILE A 23 18.23 -1.22 11.28
N THR A 24 17.30 -1.66 12.14
CA THR A 24 15.88 -1.46 11.89
C THR A 24 15.71 0.06 11.91
N ASN A 25 15.57 0.65 10.72
CA ASN A 25 15.03 1.99 10.61
C ASN A 25 13.57 1.88 11.08
N ILE A 26 13.35 1.89 12.39
CA ILE A 26 12.02 2.04 12.96
C ILE A 26 11.69 3.50 12.67
N ALA A 27 10.90 3.72 11.62
CA ALA A 27 10.28 5.02 11.45
C ALA A 27 9.49 5.31 12.73
N GLU A 28 9.64 6.51 13.28
CA GLU A 28 8.85 6.90 14.46
C GLU A 28 7.36 6.70 14.13
N ALA A 29 6.69 5.95 15.00
CA ALA A 29 5.28 5.66 14.85
C ALA A 29 4.50 6.96 14.86
N PHE A 30 3.58 7.11 13.90
CA PHE A 30 2.67 8.24 13.88
C PHE A 30 1.79 8.22 15.13
N ASN A 31 1.54 9.40 15.71
CA ASN A 31 0.59 9.54 16.79
C ASN A 31 -0.83 9.68 16.21
N PHE A 32 -1.72 8.76 16.58
CA PHE A 32 -3.09 8.69 16.10
C PHE A 32 -4.09 8.82 17.24
N THR A 33 -5.19 9.53 16.99
CA THR A 33 -6.38 9.42 17.84
C THR A 33 -7.29 8.38 17.22
N THR A 34 -7.49 7.26 17.93
CA THR A 34 -8.41 6.21 17.48
C THR A 34 -9.81 6.45 18.00
N ILE A 35 -10.82 6.08 17.22
CA ILE A 35 -12.22 6.11 17.61
C ILE A 35 -12.80 4.70 17.67
N SER A 36 -13.85 4.53 18.46
CA SER A 36 -14.72 3.36 18.41
C SER A 36 -15.54 3.35 17.11
N PHE A 37 -16.09 2.19 16.76
CA PHE A 37 -16.91 2.04 15.57
C PHE A 37 -18.11 2.99 15.58
N ASP A 38 -18.87 3.05 16.68
CA ASP A 38 -20.12 3.81 16.76
C ASP A 38 -19.91 5.33 16.78
N GLU A 39 -18.71 5.81 17.10
CA GLU A 39 -18.37 7.24 17.06
C GLU A 39 -18.24 7.78 15.63
N GLY A 40 -17.89 6.94 14.65
CA GLY A 40 -17.56 7.43 13.30
C GLY A 40 -17.99 6.56 12.14
N PHE A 41 -18.56 5.39 12.39
CA PHE A 41 -18.93 4.43 11.34
C PHE A 41 -20.34 3.88 11.53
N SER A 42 -20.90 3.42 10.42
CA SER A 42 -22.20 2.79 10.32
C SER A 42 -22.09 1.50 9.51
N HIS A 43 -22.99 0.56 9.77
CA HIS A 43 -23.14 -0.64 8.95
C HIS A 43 -23.59 -0.24 7.53
N LEU A 44 -22.88 -0.72 6.50
CA LEU A 44 -23.22 -0.49 5.11
C LEU A 44 -24.10 -1.63 4.58
N PHE A 45 -23.62 -2.86 4.68
CA PHE A 45 -24.33 -4.08 4.28
C PHE A 45 -23.70 -5.32 4.94
N GLY A 46 -24.37 -6.47 4.83
CA GLY A 46 -23.83 -7.77 5.22
C GLY A 46 -24.54 -8.47 6.36
N ASP A 47 -25.64 -7.92 6.87
CA ASP A 47 -26.45 -8.50 7.95
C ASP A 47 -25.57 -8.95 9.14
N GLY A 48 -25.55 -10.25 9.46
CA GLY A 48 -24.73 -10.82 10.53
C GLY A 48 -23.22 -10.91 10.23
N ASN A 49 -22.78 -10.59 9.01
CA ASN A 49 -21.39 -10.67 8.59
C ASN A 49 -20.56 -9.44 8.95
N LEU A 50 -21.16 -8.41 9.57
CA LEU A 50 -20.44 -7.37 10.28
C LEU A 50 -20.53 -7.62 11.78
N VAL A 51 -19.41 -7.99 12.41
CA VAL A 51 -19.35 -8.32 13.84
C VAL A 51 -18.47 -7.34 14.58
N ARG A 52 -19.06 -6.57 15.50
CA ARG A 52 -18.36 -5.62 16.37
C ARG A 52 -17.97 -6.26 17.69
N SER A 53 -16.84 -5.87 18.27
CA SER A 53 -16.52 -6.23 19.65
C SER A 53 -17.42 -5.46 20.63
N PRO A 54 -17.68 -6.01 21.85
CA PRO A 54 -18.54 -5.34 22.84
C PRO A 54 -18.06 -3.95 23.27
N ASP A 55 -16.75 -3.69 23.20
CA ASP A 55 -16.13 -2.40 23.50
C ASP A 55 -16.17 -1.42 22.30
N GLY A 56 -16.68 -1.84 21.14
CA GLY A 56 -16.73 -1.03 19.92
C GLY A 56 -15.38 -0.78 19.25
N GLN A 57 -14.27 -1.31 19.76
CA GLN A 57 -12.92 -0.99 19.29
C GLN A 57 -12.46 -1.82 18.08
N ASN A 58 -13.13 -2.94 17.81
CA ASN A 58 -12.81 -3.85 16.72
C ASN A 58 -14.06 -4.17 15.90
N VAL A 59 -13.88 -4.34 14.59
CA VAL A 59 -14.92 -4.80 13.69
C VAL A 59 -14.36 -5.88 12.77
N ARG A 60 -15.16 -6.92 12.54
CA ARG A 60 -14.85 -8.02 11.63
C ARG A 60 -15.81 -7.99 10.47
N LEU A 61 -15.27 -8.01 9.26
CA LEU A 61 -16.03 -8.18 8.03
C LEU A 61 -15.87 -9.62 7.56
N LEU A 62 -17.00 -10.32 7.43
CA LEU A 62 -17.06 -11.68 6.93
C LEU A 62 -17.62 -11.70 5.51
N LEU A 63 -17.18 -12.68 4.74
CA LEU A 63 -17.75 -13.06 3.46
C LEU A 63 -18.03 -14.55 3.46
N ASP A 64 -19.28 -14.89 3.18
CA ASP A 64 -19.72 -16.26 2.91
C ASP A 64 -20.45 -16.33 1.56
N ARG A 65 -21.04 -17.50 1.27
CA ARG A 65 -21.70 -17.76 -0.02
C ARG A 65 -22.97 -16.93 -0.26
N TYR A 66 -23.49 -16.26 0.76
CA TYR A 66 -24.73 -15.50 0.72
C TYR A 66 -24.45 -14.01 0.58
N THR A 67 -23.54 -13.47 1.39
CA THR A 67 -23.21 -12.05 1.35
C THR A 67 -21.81 -11.74 1.86
N GLY A 68 -21.23 -10.70 1.30
CA GLY A 68 -20.09 -10.02 1.90
C GLY A 68 -20.52 -9.14 3.08
N SER A 69 -19.68 -8.19 3.44
CA SER A 69 -20.06 -7.18 4.42
C SER A 69 -19.23 -5.92 4.26
N GLY A 70 -19.72 -4.83 4.83
CA GLY A 70 -18.99 -3.57 4.84
C GLY A 70 -19.51 -2.56 5.84
N PHE A 71 -18.67 -1.58 6.13
CA PHE A 71 -19.03 -0.39 6.88
C PHE A 71 -18.61 0.87 6.12
N ILE A 72 -19.24 1.98 6.49
CA ILE A 72 -19.04 3.31 5.91
C ILE A 72 -18.87 4.33 7.04
N SER A 73 -18.09 5.39 6.85
CA SER A 73 -18.04 6.50 7.80
C SER A 73 -19.39 7.21 7.88
N SER A 74 -19.80 7.60 9.08
CA SER A 74 -21.08 8.29 9.34
C SER A 74 -21.13 9.70 8.76
N SER A 75 -20.01 10.25 8.32
CA SER A 75 -19.91 11.53 7.62
C SER A 75 -19.12 11.39 6.32
N MET A 76 -19.37 12.28 5.37
CA MET A 76 -18.42 12.56 4.30
C MET A 76 -17.40 13.57 4.79
N TYR A 77 -16.23 13.57 4.16
CA TYR A 77 -15.12 14.44 4.54
C TYR A 77 -14.64 15.23 3.34
N ASN A 78 -14.36 16.51 3.53
CA ASN A 78 -13.61 17.32 2.57
C ASN A 78 -12.14 17.33 3.01
N HIS A 79 -11.32 16.50 2.37
CA HIS A 79 -9.98 16.12 2.83
C HIS A 79 -9.97 15.34 4.16
N GLY A 80 -8.92 14.54 4.35
CA GLY A 80 -8.77 13.75 5.56
C GLY A 80 -7.56 12.82 5.56
N PHE A 81 -7.30 12.28 6.73
CA PHE A 81 -6.45 11.14 6.99
C PHE A 81 -7.30 10.01 7.56
N PHE A 82 -7.38 8.92 6.81
CA PHE A 82 -8.20 7.76 7.10
C PHE A 82 -7.28 6.57 7.36
N SER A 83 -7.43 5.88 8.48
CA SER A 83 -6.51 4.79 8.83
C SER A 83 -7.19 3.69 9.64
N ALA A 84 -6.73 2.46 9.45
CA ALA A 84 -7.10 1.32 10.28
C ALA A 84 -5.94 0.33 10.37
N LEU A 85 -5.87 -0.41 11.48
CA LEU A 85 -5.15 -1.67 11.51
C LEU A 85 -6.03 -2.73 10.85
N ILE A 86 -5.53 -3.38 9.80
CA ILE A 86 -6.24 -4.40 9.04
C ILE A 86 -5.42 -5.68 9.06
N LYS A 87 -6.09 -6.82 9.30
CA LYS A 87 -5.52 -8.16 9.14
C LYS A 87 -6.42 -8.94 8.18
N LEU A 88 -5.82 -9.45 7.11
CA LEU A 88 -6.54 -10.06 5.99
C LEU A 88 -6.88 -11.54 6.25
N PRO A 89 -7.83 -12.12 5.49
CA PRO A 89 -8.10 -13.55 5.57
C PRO A 89 -6.86 -14.42 5.28
N ALA A 90 -6.77 -15.55 5.98
CA ALA A 90 -5.72 -16.55 5.79
C ALA A 90 -6.11 -17.64 4.78
N ASP A 91 -5.20 -18.59 4.54
CA ASP A 91 -5.40 -19.81 3.74
C ASP A 91 -5.72 -19.57 2.26
N TYR A 92 -6.84 -20.11 1.75
CA TYR A 92 -7.27 -19.94 0.36
C TYR A 92 -8.16 -18.71 0.27
N THR A 93 -7.74 -17.71 -0.50
CA THR A 93 -8.46 -16.42 -0.61
C THR A 93 -8.64 -15.99 -2.06
N ALA A 94 -8.41 -16.89 -3.02
CA ALA A 94 -8.56 -16.56 -4.43
C ALA A 94 -9.98 -16.07 -4.72
N GLY A 95 -10.13 -15.08 -5.59
CA GLY A 95 -11.38 -14.42 -5.90
C GLY A 95 -11.84 -13.38 -4.87
N ILE A 96 -11.26 -13.34 -3.67
CA ILE A 96 -11.70 -12.39 -2.64
C ILE A 96 -11.01 -11.03 -2.81
N CYS A 97 -11.80 -9.95 -2.71
CA CYS A 97 -11.29 -8.59 -2.57
C CYS A 97 -11.66 -8.05 -1.18
N VAL A 98 -10.66 -7.54 -0.46
CA VAL A 98 -10.86 -6.69 0.73
C VAL A 98 -10.53 -5.28 0.30
N ALA A 99 -11.46 -4.34 0.43
CA ALA A 99 -11.26 -2.95 0.05
C ALA A 99 -11.28 -2.02 1.27
N PHE A 100 -10.45 -1.00 1.25
CA PHE A 100 -10.43 0.13 2.18
C PHE A 100 -10.23 1.39 1.36
N TYR A 101 -11.29 2.16 1.18
CA TYR A 101 -11.34 3.17 0.13
C TYR A 101 -12.21 4.36 0.53
N THR A 102 -11.95 5.54 -0.04
CA THR A 102 -12.86 6.68 0.11
C THR A 102 -13.62 6.86 -1.19
N SER A 103 -14.93 7.07 -1.14
CA SER A 103 -15.75 7.31 -2.34
C SER A 103 -16.91 8.24 -2.06
N ASN A 104 -17.53 8.72 -3.12
CA ASN A 104 -18.82 9.40 -3.07
C ASN A 104 -19.78 8.92 -4.17
N ALA A 105 -19.58 7.69 -4.66
CA ALA A 105 -20.40 7.07 -5.69
C ALA A 105 -21.89 6.98 -5.32
N ASP A 106 -22.22 6.80 -4.04
CA ASP A 106 -23.60 6.76 -3.57
C ASP A 106 -24.33 8.11 -3.71
N VAL A 107 -23.58 9.21 -3.86
CA VAL A 107 -24.10 10.58 -4.00
C VAL A 107 -23.90 11.12 -5.42
N PHE A 108 -22.79 10.78 -6.07
CA PHE A 108 -22.38 11.29 -7.38
C PHE A 108 -22.13 10.17 -8.39
N GLU A 109 -23.10 9.27 -8.59
CA GLU A 109 -22.99 8.01 -9.36
C GLU A 109 -22.08 8.06 -10.61
N LYS A 110 -22.24 9.06 -11.48
CA LYS A 110 -21.52 9.17 -12.75
C LYS A 110 -20.27 10.05 -12.72
N THR A 111 -20.12 10.86 -11.69
CA THR A 111 -19.05 11.85 -11.57
C THR A 111 -18.31 11.70 -10.25
N HIS A 112 -18.32 10.51 -9.66
CA HIS A 112 -17.76 10.28 -8.34
C HIS A 112 -16.25 10.43 -8.31
N ASP A 113 -15.75 10.72 -7.11
CA ASP A 113 -14.35 10.67 -6.76
C ASP A 113 -14.13 9.42 -5.91
N GLU A 114 -12.95 8.79 -6.04
CA GLU A 114 -12.62 7.57 -5.31
C GLU A 114 -11.11 7.37 -5.15
N LEU A 115 -10.70 6.82 -3.99
CA LEU A 115 -9.32 6.46 -3.65
C LEU A 115 -9.27 5.08 -3.01
N ASP A 116 -8.50 4.16 -3.61
CA ASP A 116 -8.61 2.75 -3.26
C ASP A 116 -7.35 2.17 -2.61
N PHE A 117 -7.54 1.36 -1.57
CA PHE A 117 -6.73 0.16 -1.31
C PHE A 117 -7.58 -1.07 -1.57
N GLU A 118 -7.14 -1.94 -2.48
CA GLU A 118 -7.81 -3.22 -2.75
C GLU A 118 -6.81 -4.36 -2.61
N PHE A 119 -7.04 -5.22 -1.61
CA PHE A 119 -6.27 -6.44 -1.39
C PHE A 119 -6.90 -7.58 -2.18
N LEU A 120 -6.08 -8.19 -3.03
CA LEU A 120 -6.47 -9.23 -3.96
C LEU A 120 -5.97 -10.57 -3.45
N GLY A 121 -6.91 -11.43 -3.07
CA GLY A 121 -6.61 -12.74 -2.51
C GLY A 121 -5.99 -13.69 -3.53
N ASN A 122 -5.50 -14.82 -3.04
CA ASN A 122 -4.69 -15.73 -3.82
C ASN A 122 -4.93 -17.18 -3.42
N VAL A 123 -4.44 -18.11 -4.24
CA VAL A 123 -4.46 -19.53 -3.88
C VAL A 123 -3.60 -19.79 -2.63
N ALA A 124 -3.95 -20.84 -1.89
CA ALA A 124 -3.24 -21.21 -0.66
C ALA A 124 -1.72 -21.26 -0.85
N GLY A 125 -0.99 -20.68 0.12
CA GLY A 125 0.47 -20.61 0.10
C GLY A 125 1.07 -19.59 -0.88
N LYS A 126 0.25 -18.78 -1.57
CA LYS A 126 0.73 -17.64 -2.38
C LYS A 126 0.41 -16.33 -1.67
N PRO A 127 1.30 -15.33 -1.76
CA PRO A 127 1.11 -14.07 -1.06
C PRO A 127 -0.07 -13.30 -1.63
N TRP A 128 -0.77 -12.58 -0.75
CA TRP A 128 -1.67 -11.49 -1.12
C TRP A 128 -0.96 -10.49 -2.03
N ARG A 129 -1.75 -9.85 -2.90
CA ARG A 129 -1.33 -8.68 -3.66
C ARG A 129 -2.28 -7.55 -3.30
N PHE A 130 -1.92 -6.33 -3.64
CA PHE A 130 -2.87 -5.23 -3.53
C PHE A 130 -2.67 -4.25 -4.67
N GLN A 131 -3.67 -3.40 -4.86
CA GLN A 131 -3.60 -2.27 -5.74
C GLN A 131 -4.05 -0.99 -5.04
N THR A 132 -3.56 0.13 -5.52
CA THR A 132 -4.10 1.45 -5.22
C THR A 132 -4.61 2.07 -6.49
N ASN A 133 -5.64 2.89 -6.39
CA ASN A 133 -6.26 3.54 -7.53
C ASN A 133 -6.83 4.91 -7.15
N LEU A 134 -7.13 5.70 -8.18
CA LEU A 134 -7.60 7.07 -8.01
C LEU A 134 -8.53 7.43 -9.18
N TYR A 135 -9.71 7.92 -8.84
CA TYR A 135 -10.68 8.47 -9.76
C TYR A 135 -11.11 9.84 -9.26
N GLY A 136 -11.05 10.83 -10.15
CA GLY A 136 -11.69 12.12 -9.95
C GLY A 136 -12.74 12.35 -11.01
N ASN A 137 -13.86 12.93 -10.61
CA ASN A 137 -14.96 13.39 -11.45
C ASN A 137 -15.45 12.36 -12.47
N GLY A 138 -15.60 11.10 -12.05
CA GLY A 138 -16.07 10.01 -12.90
C GLY A 138 -15.07 9.53 -13.94
N SER A 139 -13.76 9.75 -13.73
CA SER A 139 -12.69 9.27 -14.62
C SER A 139 -12.46 7.74 -14.58
N THR A 140 -13.50 6.94 -14.35
CA THR A 140 -13.43 5.47 -14.21
C THR A 140 -12.90 4.76 -15.45
N SER A 141 -13.07 5.35 -16.64
CA SER A 141 -12.45 4.87 -17.88
C SER A 141 -10.92 5.06 -17.92
N ARG A 142 -10.38 5.91 -17.05
CA ARG A 142 -8.95 6.29 -16.95
C ARG A 142 -8.36 5.97 -15.57
N GLY A 143 -8.53 4.70 -15.16
CA GLY A 143 -7.93 4.18 -13.92
C GLY A 143 -6.42 4.39 -13.82
N ARG A 144 -5.99 4.67 -12.59
CA ARG A 144 -4.62 5.01 -12.18
C ARG A 144 -4.07 3.93 -11.29
N GLU A 145 -4.18 2.67 -11.72
CA GLU A 145 -3.83 1.56 -10.85
C GLU A 145 -2.31 1.45 -10.72
N GLU A 146 -1.83 1.29 -9.49
CA GLU A 146 -0.51 0.75 -9.21
C GLU A 146 -0.70 -0.53 -8.41
N ARG A 147 0.00 -1.61 -8.80
CA ARG A 147 -0.14 -2.93 -8.17
C ARG A 147 1.15 -3.40 -7.54
N TYR A 148 1.00 -4.01 -6.37
CA TYR A 148 2.08 -4.24 -5.42
C TYR A 148 2.01 -5.63 -4.77
N ARG A 149 3.19 -6.10 -4.38
CA ARG A 149 3.35 -7.17 -3.38
C ARG A 149 3.58 -6.55 -2.00
N LEU A 150 3.42 -7.35 -0.95
CA LEU A 150 3.72 -6.96 0.43
C LEU A 150 5.08 -7.53 0.86
N TRP A 151 5.70 -6.90 1.87
CA TRP A 151 6.97 -7.36 2.47
C TRP A 151 6.77 -8.20 3.73
N PHE A 152 5.52 -8.52 4.04
CA PHE A 152 5.05 -9.31 5.16
C PHE A 152 3.84 -10.14 4.70
N ASP A 153 3.40 -11.07 5.56
CA ASP A 153 2.14 -11.79 5.37
C ASP A 153 1.01 -11.04 6.09
N PRO A 154 0.10 -10.36 5.36
CA PRO A 154 -0.96 -9.53 5.96
C PRO A 154 -2.04 -10.36 6.66
N SER A 155 -2.00 -11.69 6.57
CA SER A 155 -2.94 -12.58 7.26
C SER A 155 -2.48 -12.99 8.67
N LYS A 156 -1.22 -12.72 9.02
CA LYS A 156 -0.64 -13.13 10.30
C LYS A 156 -0.78 -12.05 11.36
N GLU A 157 -0.43 -10.83 11.01
CA GLU A 157 -0.43 -9.69 11.93
C GLU A 157 -1.22 -8.53 11.37
N PHE A 158 -1.68 -7.66 12.26
CA PHE A 158 -2.28 -6.39 11.87
C PHE A 158 -1.21 -5.45 11.33
N HIS A 159 -1.49 -4.85 10.17
CA HIS A 159 -0.71 -3.75 9.62
C HIS A 159 -1.59 -2.53 9.43
N ARG A 160 -0.99 -1.34 9.50
CA ARG A 160 -1.74 -0.10 9.36
C ARG A 160 -1.82 0.30 7.90
N TYR A 161 -3.02 0.57 7.41
CA TYR A 161 -3.24 1.07 6.06
C TYR A 161 -3.88 2.44 6.17
N SER A 162 -3.30 3.43 5.49
CA SER A 162 -3.78 4.80 5.62
C SER A 162 -3.83 5.53 4.28
N ILE A 163 -4.88 6.34 4.11
CA ILE A 163 -5.07 7.24 2.98
C ILE A 163 -5.04 8.67 3.54
N LEU A 164 -4.05 9.45 3.12
CA LEU A 164 -4.08 10.90 3.24
C LEU A 164 -4.62 11.47 1.94
N TRP A 165 -5.61 12.34 2.02
CA TRP A 165 -6.11 13.15 0.91
C TRP A 165 -6.21 14.60 1.35
N THR A 166 -5.51 15.49 0.64
CA THR A 166 -5.51 16.94 0.89
C THR A 166 -5.79 17.70 -0.40
N ALA A 167 -5.88 19.03 -0.33
CA ALA A 167 -5.97 19.86 -1.53
C ALA A 167 -4.73 19.80 -2.43
N ARG A 168 -3.58 19.29 -1.94
CA ARG A 168 -2.27 19.35 -2.60
C ARG A 168 -1.76 17.98 -3.04
N ASN A 169 -2.03 16.94 -2.27
CA ASN A 169 -1.54 15.60 -2.56
C ASN A 169 -2.40 14.52 -1.91
N ILE A 170 -2.23 13.31 -2.42
CA ILE A 170 -2.72 12.06 -1.86
C ILE A 170 -1.53 11.18 -1.53
N ILE A 171 -1.53 10.57 -0.35
CA ILE A 171 -0.49 9.64 0.05
C ILE A 171 -1.12 8.37 0.60
N PHE A 172 -0.70 7.24 0.05
CA PHE A 172 -1.05 5.91 0.54
C PHE A 172 0.09 5.41 1.43
N TYR A 173 -0.24 4.93 2.63
CA TYR A 173 0.71 4.40 3.60
C TYR A 173 0.41 2.94 3.93
N ILE A 174 1.48 2.18 4.14
CA ILE A 174 1.45 0.91 4.86
C ILE A 174 2.42 1.06 6.03
N ASP A 175 1.91 0.89 7.25
CA ASP A 175 2.56 1.31 8.48
C ASP A 175 2.99 2.79 8.34
N GLU A 176 4.24 3.12 8.65
CA GLU A 176 4.78 4.47 8.49
C GLU A 176 5.45 4.72 7.11
N VAL A 177 5.39 3.75 6.20
CA VAL A 177 6.03 3.81 4.89
C VAL A 177 5.05 4.33 3.84
N PRO A 178 5.28 5.52 3.24
CA PRO A 178 4.51 5.91 2.08
C PRO A 178 4.86 4.98 0.93
N ILE A 179 3.84 4.44 0.28
CA ILE A 179 3.97 3.51 -0.85
C ILE A 179 3.71 4.18 -2.20
N ARG A 180 2.91 5.26 -2.18
CA ARG A 180 2.51 6.05 -3.34
C ARG A 180 2.17 7.47 -2.89
N GLU A 181 2.69 8.47 -3.60
CA GLU A 181 2.33 9.88 -3.46
C GLU A 181 1.86 10.38 -4.82
N VAL A 182 0.67 10.99 -4.87
CA VAL A 182 0.13 11.67 -6.05
C VAL A 182 0.05 13.15 -5.71
N ILE A 183 0.92 13.95 -6.33
CA ILE A 183 0.90 15.41 -6.18
C ILE A 183 -0.13 15.97 -7.15
N ARG A 184 -1.06 16.78 -6.65
CA ARG A 184 -2.04 17.48 -7.49
C ARG A 184 -1.30 18.40 -8.46
N LYS A 185 -1.62 18.28 -9.74
CA LYS A 185 -1.21 19.23 -10.78
C LYS A 185 -2.45 19.87 -11.40
N GLU A 186 -2.32 21.09 -11.90
CA GLU A 186 -3.44 21.82 -12.52
C GLU A 186 -3.98 21.07 -13.74
N GLU A 187 -3.08 20.45 -14.50
CA GLU A 187 -3.38 19.69 -15.71
C GLU A 187 -4.17 18.40 -15.44
N MET A 188 -4.24 17.95 -14.18
CA MET A 188 -5.14 16.86 -13.82
C MET A 188 -6.61 17.26 -14.02
N GLY A 189 -6.95 18.55 -13.93
CA GLY A 189 -8.32 19.03 -14.02
C GLY A 189 -9.23 18.29 -13.04
N GLY A 190 -10.33 17.73 -13.55
CA GLY A 190 -11.29 16.95 -12.76
C GLY A 190 -10.79 15.59 -12.29
N ASP A 191 -9.60 15.14 -12.70
CA ASP A 191 -9.08 13.84 -12.32
C ASP A 191 -8.56 13.78 -10.89
N TYR A 192 -8.29 14.93 -10.27
CA TYR A 192 -7.96 14.98 -8.86
C TYR A 192 -9.26 15.07 -8.03
N PRO A 193 -9.49 14.16 -7.06
CA PRO A 193 -10.65 14.22 -6.17
C PRO A 193 -10.83 15.58 -5.51
N SER A 194 -12.03 16.14 -5.65
CA SER A 194 -12.36 17.50 -5.19
C SER A 194 -13.72 17.61 -4.52
N LYS A 195 -14.49 16.52 -4.44
CA LYS A 195 -15.78 16.43 -3.76
C LYS A 195 -15.63 15.64 -2.47
N PRO A 196 -16.43 15.94 -1.43
CA PRO A 196 -16.40 15.18 -0.19
C PRO A 196 -16.58 13.68 -0.42
N MET A 197 -15.86 12.85 0.33
CA MET A 197 -15.93 11.38 0.25
C MET A 197 -16.16 10.78 1.64
N ALA A 198 -16.94 9.70 1.71
CA ALA A 198 -17.00 8.85 2.89
C ALA A 198 -15.91 7.77 2.80
N LEU A 199 -15.46 7.26 3.94
CA LEU A 199 -14.57 6.10 4.02
C LEU A 199 -15.40 4.83 4.05
N TYR A 200 -14.99 3.84 3.28
CA TYR A 200 -15.62 2.54 3.16
C TYR A 200 -14.59 1.45 3.47
N ALA A 201 -15.06 0.36 4.09
CA ALA A 201 -14.33 -0.89 4.14
C ALA A 201 -15.27 -2.04 3.81
N THR A 202 -14.87 -2.90 2.88
CA THR A 202 -15.72 -4.00 2.38
C THR A 202 -14.92 -5.27 2.15
N ILE A 203 -15.60 -6.41 2.20
CA ILE A 203 -15.10 -7.71 1.73
C ILE A 203 -16.13 -8.31 0.78
N TRP A 204 -15.70 -8.73 -0.40
CA TRP A 204 -16.60 -9.21 -1.45
C TRP A 204 -15.94 -10.16 -2.45
N ASP A 205 -16.77 -10.86 -3.22
CA ASP A 205 -16.35 -11.81 -4.25
C ASP A 205 -16.08 -11.08 -5.58
N ALA A 206 -14.79 -10.93 -5.88
CA ALA A 206 -14.25 -10.36 -7.10
C ALA A 206 -13.71 -11.43 -8.05
N SER A 207 -14.29 -12.64 -8.05
CA SER A 207 -13.86 -13.81 -8.84
C SER A 207 -13.68 -13.54 -10.34
N ASN A 208 -14.34 -12.52 -10.88
CA ASN A 208 -14.23 -12.17 -12.29
C ASN A 208 -12.87 -11.54 -12.65
N TRP A 209 -12.07 -11.06 -11.68
CA TRP A 209 -10.82 -10.37 -11.98
C TRP A 209 -9.72 -10.45 -10.91
N ALA A 210 -10.05 -10.62 -9.62
CA ALA A 210 -9.10 -10.43 -8.52
C ALA A 210 -7.88 -11.35 -8.59
N THR A 211 -8.08 -12.66 -8.80
CA THR A 211 -6.98 -13.62 -8.81
C THR A 211 -6.66 -14.09 -10.22
N ASN A 212 -5.43 -13.81 -10.66
CA ASN A 212 -4.91 -14.19 -11.98
C ASN A 212 -5.81 -13.71 -13.14
N GLY A 213 -6.40 -12.51 -13.01
CA GLY A 213 -7.31 -11.95 -14.01
C GLY A 213 -8.63 -12.72 -14.11
N GLY A 214 -9.11 -13.28 -13.00
CA GLY A 214 -10.39 -14.01 -12.93
C GLY A 214 -10.32 -15.49 -13.28
N LYS A 215 -9.13 -16.03 -13.56
CA LYS A 215 -8.93 -17.46 -13.87
C LYS A 215 -9.14 -18.37 -12.66
N VAL A 216 -8.95 -17.85 -11.45
CA VAL A 216 -9.13 -18.59 -10.20
C VAL A 216 -10.18 -17.86 -9.37
N LYS A 217 -11.19 -18.60 -8.91
CA LYS A 217 -12.39 -18.06 -8.26
C LYS A 217 -12.38 -18.33 -6.76
N ALA A 218 -13.31 -17.68 -6.07
CA ALA A 218 -13.67 -17.99 -4.69
C ALA A 218 -14.10 -19.46 -4.55
N ASP A 219 -13.62 -20.10 -3.49
CA ASP A 219 -14.09 -21.42 -3.08
C ASP A 219 -14.69 -21.31 -1.68
N TYR A 220 -16.01 -21.26 -1.61
CA TYR A 220 -16.75 -21.09 -0.37
C TYR A 220 -16.67 -22.28 0.59
N LYS A 221 -15.97 -23.36 0.25
CA LYS A 221 -15.57 -24.38 1.23
C LYS A 221 -14.62 -23.83 2.29
N PHE A 222 -13.92 -22.73 1.98
CA PHE A 222 -13.03 -22.02 2.90
C PHE A 222 -13.72 -20.84 3.60
N ALA A 223 -15.03 -20.66 3.39
CA ALA A 223 -15.79 -19.62 4.07
C ALA A 223 -16.02 -19.97 5.57
N PRO A 224 -16.21 -18.96 6.44
CA PRO A 224 -16.19 -17.53 6.12
C PRO A 224 -14.78 -17.00 5.91
N PHE A 225 -14.61 -16.12 4.92
CA PHE A 225 -13.40 -15.30 4.79
C PHE A 225 -13.54 -14.11 5.73
N VAL A 226 -12.54 -13.86 6.59
CA VAL A 226 -12.64 -12.86 7.65
C VAL A 226 -11.53 -11.83 7.53
N SER A 227 -11.90 -10.55 7.49
CA SER A 227 -10.99 -9.41 7.61
C SER A 227 -11.25 -8.71 8.94
N ASP A 228 -10.21 -8.58 9.77
CA ASP A 228 -10.29 -7.92 11.08
C ASP A 228 -9.79 -6.47 10.99
N TYR A 229 -10.50 -5.55 11.64
CA TYR A 229 -10.16 -4.12 11.72
C TYR A 229 -10.14 -3.65 13.17
N LYS A 230 -9.19 -2.78 13.50
CA LYS A 230 -9.14 -2.08 14.80
C LYS A 230 -8.36 -0.77 14.72
N HIS A 231 -8.38 0.01 15.80
CA HIS A 231 -7.68 1.30 15.89
C HIS A 231 -8.05 2.20 14.68
N LEU A 232 -9.35 2.36 14.48
CA LEU A 232 -9.94 3.13 13.39
C LEU A 232 -9.65 4.61 13.60
N VAL A 233 -9.34 5.34 12.53
CA VAL A 233 -8.99 6.76 12.56
C VAL A 233 -9.74 7.49 11.45
N LEU A 234 -10.46 8.54 11.85
CA LEU A 234 -11.08 9.52 10.96
C LEU A 234 -10.62 10.91 11.39
N GLU A 235 -9.55 11.43 10.78
CA GLU A 235 -9.11 12.81 10.98
C GLU A 235 -9.40 13.63 9.71
N GLY A 236 -10.42 14.49 9.72
CA GLY A 236 -10.86 15.20 8.52
C GLY A 236 -11.80 16.35 8.82
N CYS A 237 -12.26 17.04 7.78
CA CYS A 237 -13.37 17.99 7.90
C CYS A 237 -14.69 17.28 7.58
N PRO A 238 -15.50 16.87 8.57
CA PRO A 238 -16.80 16.27 8.30
C PRO A 238 -17.72 17.31 7.66
N VAL A 239 -18.42 16.92 6.60
CA VAL A 239 -19.35 17.78 5.85
C VAL A 239 -20.62 17.00 5.50
N ASP A 240 -21.73 17.72 5.46
CA ASP A 240 -22.98 17.22 4.89
C ASP A 240 -23.02 17.55 3.39
N PRO A 241 -23.11 16.56 2.49
CA PRO A 241 -23.09 16.78 1.04
C PRO A 241 -24.30 17.58 0.53
N ILE A 242 -25.37 17.70 1.32
CA ILE A 242 -26.59 18.44 0.96
C ILE A 242 -26.46 19.93 1.34
N GLN A 243 -25.61 20.25 2.31
CA GLN A 243 -25.46 21.62 2.80
C GLN A 243 -24.44 22.40 1.97
N ILE A 244 -24.89 23.51 1.40
CA ILE A 244 -24.02 24.50 0.72
C ILE A 244 -23.25 25.24 1.82
N PHE A 245 -22.18 24.64 2.33
CA PHE A 245 -21.31 25.31 3.27
C PHE A 245 -20.42 26.33 2.56
N PRO A 246 -20.16 27.51 3.16
CA PRO A 246 -19.08 28.35 2.71
C PRO A 246 -17.77 27.56 2.83
N PHE A 247 -16.92 27.62 1.79
CA PHE A 247 -15.60 26.95 1.70
C PHE A 247 -14.68 27.18 2.93
N SER A 248 -14.98 28.16 3.80
CA SER A 248 -14.21 28.49 4.99
C SER A 248 -14.34 27.50 6.16
N ALA A 249 -15.35 26.62 6.19
CA ALA A 249 -15.60 25.76 7.35
C ALA A 249 -14.48 24.72 7.61
N CYS A 250 -13.75 24.30 6.57
CA CYS A 250 -12.72 23.25 6.69
C CYS A 250 -11.31 23.77 6.93
N TYR A 251 -11.09 25.09 6.92
CA TYR A 251 -9.75 25.67 6.99
C TYR A 251 -8.96 25.21 8.22
N GLU A 252 -9.60 25.15 9.39
CA GLU A 252 -8.95 24.71 10.63
C GLU A 252 -8.56 23.23 10.60
N SER A 253 -9.44 22.38 10.05
CA SER A 253 -9.16 20.93 9.93
C SER A 253 -8.03 20.68 8.93
N ASP A 254 -8.05 21.35 7.79
CA ASP A 254 -6.98 21.29 6.78
C ASP A 254 -5.65 21.76 7.37
N SER A 255 -5.65 22.85 8.14
CA SER A 255 -4.46 23.37 8.81
C SER A 255 -3.92 22.39 9.85
N ARG A 256 -4.81 21.74 10.63
CA ARG A 256 -4.42 20.72 11.61
C ARG A 256 -3.80 19.50 10.93
N ILE A 257 -4.41 19.00 9.85
CA ILE A 257 -3.87 17.90 9.06
C ILE A 257 -2.51 18.28 8.47
N ALA A 258 -2.39 19.47 7.87
CA ALA A 258 -1.14 19.93 7.26
C ALA A 258 0.05 19.97 8.23
N ASN A 259 -0.21 20.17 9.53
CA ASN A 259 0.81 20.20 10.59
C ASN A 259 1.16 18.83 11.20
N LYS A 260 0.56 17.74 10.71
CA LYS A 260 0.84 16.38 11.17
C LYS A 260 2.04 15.78 10.44
N ASP A 261 2.78 14.91 11.13
CA ASP A 261 3.98 14.29 10.56
C ASP A 261 3.70 13.48 9.29
N TYR A 262 2.53 12.84 9.18
CA TYR A 262 2.15 12.05 8.01
C TYR A 262 1.80 12.90 6.77
N SER A 263 1.70 14.23 6.89
CA SER A 263 1.28 15.10 5.79
C SER A 263 2.41 15.46 4.84
N ALA A 264 3.66 15.21 5.22
CA ALA A 264 4.83 15.44 4.38
C ALA A 264 5.66 14.17 4.16
N VAL A 265 5.99 13.91 2.90
CA VAL A 265 6.97 12.87 2.53
C VAL A 265 8.38 13.43 2.71
N THR A 266 8.93 13.30 3.91
CA THR A 266 10.32 13.67 4.23
C THR A 266 11.33 12.97 3.31
N PRO A 267 12.59 13.44 3.19
CA PRO A 267 13.60 12.78 2.37
C PRO A 267 13.83 11.30 2.75
N SER A 268 13.77 10.96 4.03
CA SER A 268 13.90 9.59 4.53
C SER A 268 12.70 8.72 4.11
N ARG A 269 11.47 9.22 4.25
CA ARG A 269 10.25 8.56 3.78
C ARG A 269 10.22 8.42 2.26
N ARG A 270 10.67 9.44 1.52
CA ARG A 270 10.80 9.37 0.05
C ARG A 270 11.79 8.28 -0.37
N ALA A 271 12.90 8.14 0.35
CA ALA A 271 13.84 7.06 0.11
C ALA A 271 13.25 5.68 0.45
N ALA A 272 12.45 5.57 1.52
CA ALA A 272 11.72 4.34 1.86
C ALA A 272 10.68 3.97 0.79
N MET A 273 9.88 4.94 0.33
CA MET A 273 8.94 4.77 -0.77
C MET A 273 9.63 4.28 -2.04
N ARG A 274 10.75 4.90 -2.45
CA ARG A 274 11.54 4.41 -3.60
C ARG A 274 12.00 2.97 -3.43
N ARG A 275 12.53 2.59 -2.25
CA ARG A 275 12.95 1.19 -1.98
C ARG A 275 11.76 0.23 -2.04
N PHE A 276 10.62 0.62 -1.49
CA PHE A 276 9.39 -0.16 -1.56
C PHE A 276 8.97 -0.37 -3.02
N ARG A 277 8.78 0.72 -3.78
CA ARG A 277 8.37 0.68 -5.18
C ARG A 277 9.32 -0.14 -6.04
N GLN A 278 10.63 0.05 -5.85
CA GLN A 278 11.65 -0.72 -6.57
C GLN A 278 11.51 -2.23 -6.37
N ARG A 279 11.16 -2.69 -5.16
CA ARG A 279 11.12 -4.10 -4.82
C ARG A 279 9.76 -4.75 -5.05
N TYR A 280 8.67 -4.03 -4.79
CA TYR A 280 7.35 -4.62 -4.64
C TYR A 280 6.33 -4.19 -5.68
N MET A 281 6.54 -3.07 -6.39
CA MET A 281 5.65 -2.64 -7.48
C MET A 281 5.85 -3.54 -8.71
N TYR A 282 4.76 -4.07 -9.24
CA TYR A 282 4.79 -4.93 -10.42
C TYR A 282 3.91 -4.44 -11.57
N TYR A 283 3.08 -3.42 -11.33
CA TYR A 283 2.39 -2.67 -12.37
C TYR A 283 2.26 -1.19 -11.96
N SER A 284 2.42 -0.28 -12.91
CA SER A 284 2.05 1.12 -12.75
C SER A 284 1.55 1.69 -14.08
N TYR A 285 0.39 2.33 -14.03
CA TYR A 285 -0.24 2.98 -15.17
C TYR A 285 0.62 4.06 -15.83
N CYS A 286 1.51 4.73 -15.08
CA CYS A 286 2.42 5.76 -15.60
C CYS A 286 3.41 5.25 -16.64
N TYR A 287 3.67 3.94 -16.67
CA TYR A 287 4.56 3.28 -17.63
C TYR A 287 3.80 2.40 -18.63
N ASP A 288 2.46 2.40 -18.62
CA ASP A 288 1.63 1.66 -19.57
C ASP A 288 1.33 2.55 -20.78
N THR A 289 2.28 2.61 -21.71
CA THR A 289 2.13 3.37 -22.96
C THR A 289 1.17 2.73 -23.95
N VAL A 290 0.80 1.45 -23.74
CA VAL A 290 -0.24 0.78 -24.52
C VAL A 290 -1.61 1.34 -24.13
N ARG A 291 -1.85 1.55 -22.83
CA ARG A 291 -3.09 2.16 -22.32
C ARG A 291 -3.09 3.68 -22.44
N TYR A 292 -1.97 4.32 -22.12
CA TYR A 292 -1.79 5.76 -22.11
C TYR A 292 -0.60 6.16 -23.01
N PRO A 293 -0.82 6.38 -24.31
CA PRO A 293 0.25 6.76 -25.25
C PRO A 293 1.06 7.98 -24.79
N VAL A 294 0.40 8.89 -24.05
CA VAL A 294 1.04 9.97 -23.29
C VAL A 294 0.76 9.73 -21.81
N PRO A 295 1.80 9.66 -20.95
CA PRO A 295 1.61 9.49 -19.51
C PRO A 295 0.72 10.59 -18.92
N PRO A 296 -0.22 10.25 -18.02
CA PRO A 296 -1.03 11.25 -17.32
C PRO A 296 -0.17 12.31 -16.61
N PRO A 297 -0.67 13.55 -16.49
CA PRO A 297 0.15 14.69 -16.09
C PRO A 297 0.79 14.55 -14.71
N GLU A 298 0.13 13.85 -13.77
CA GLU A 298 0.65 13.62 -12.43
C GLU A 298 1.84 12.66 -12.37
N CYS A 299 2.09 11.88 -13.43
CA CYS A 299 3.15 10.89 -13.46
C CYS A 299 4.55 11.53 -13.34
N VAL A 300 5.36 10.98 -12.44
CA VAL A 300 6.78 11.31 -12.29
C VAL A 300 7.58 10.11 -12.80
N ILE A 301 8.15 10.25 -13.99
CA ILE A 301 8.84 9.16 -14.68
C ILE A 301 10.24 8.96 -14.10
N ASP A 302 10.44 7.83 -13.44
CA ASP A 302 11.76 7.33 -13.05
C ASP A 302 12.35 6.48 -14.19
N GLN A 303 13.57 6.79 -14.62
CA GLN A 303 14.18 6.11 -15.78
C GLN A 303 14.50 4.64 -15.52
N ASP A 304 14.81 4.26 -14.28
CA ASP A 304 15.07 2.86 -13.91
C ASP A 304 13.76 2.06 -13.90
N GLU A 305 12.69 2.64 -13.38
CA GLU A 305 11.35 2.06 -13.45
C GLU A 305 10.87 1.94 -14.90
N GLN A 306 11.00 2.98 -15.72
CA GLN A 306 10.62 2.95 -17.14
C GLN A 306 11.31 1.81 -17.89
N ARG A 307 12.62 1.62 -17.68
CA ARG A 307 13.36 0.48 -18.27
C ARG A 307 12.83 -0.89 -17.82
N ARG A 308 12.32 -0.99 -16.59
CA ARG A 308 11.80 -2.24 -16.01
C ARG A 308 10.39 -2.58 -16.48
N PHE A 309 9.51 -1.59 -16.57
CA PHE A 309 8.10 -1.76 -16.94
C PHE A 309 7.84 -1.72 -18.45
N LYS A 310 8.78 -1.14 -19.22
CA LYS A 310 8.69 -1.01 -20.68
C LYS A 310 7.42 -0.27 -21.09
N ASP A 311 6.69 -0.80 -22.07
CA ASP A 311 5.51 -0.22 -22.71
C ASP A 311 4.19 -0.68 -22.09
N THR A 312 4.18 -1.84 -21.42
CA THR A 312 2.94 -2.43 -20.85
C THR A 312 2.66 -2.01 -19.41
N GLY A 313 3.52 -1.19 -18.80
CA GLY A 313 3.46 -0.88 -17.38
C GLY A 313 3.68 -2.08 -16.45
N ARG A 314 3.91 -3.30 -16.96
CA ARG A 314 4.01 -4.55 -16.19
C ARG A 314 5.43 -5.10 -16.20
N LEU A 315 5.87 -5.66 -15.07
CA LEU A 315 7.06 -6.50 -15.07
C LEU A 315 6.79 -7.79 -15.85
N LYS A 316 7.73 -8.20 -16.71
CA LYS A 316 7.71 -9.56 -17.27
C LYS A 316 7.79 -10.56 -16.11
N PHE A 317 6.77 -11.40 -15.94
CA PHE A 317 6.82 -12.54 -15.02
C PHE A 317 8.01 -13.43 -15.42
N GLY A 318 9.08 -13.43 -14.60
CA GLY A 318 10.31 -14.19 -14.87
C GLY A 318 11.63 -13.51 -14.48
N GLY A 319 11.63 -12.23 -14.10
CA GLY A 319 12.84 -11.54 -13.64
C GLY A 319 13.18 -11.85 -12.18
N SER A 320 13.96 -12.90 -11.92
CA SER A 320 14.67 -13.04 -10.63
C SER A 320 15.48 -11.78 -10.36
N HIS A 321 15.56 -11.35 -9.10
CA HIS A 321 16.55 -10.38 -8.64
C HIS A 321 17.97 -10.87 -8.99
N LYS A 322 18.47 -10.56 -10.19
CA LYS A 322 19.91 -10.60 -10.44
C LYS A 322 20.49 -9.40 -9.74
N GLY A 323 21.00 -9.63 -8.52
CA GLY A 323 21.77 -8.65 -7.78
C GLY A 323 22.82 -8.04 -8.71
N GLN A 324 22.90 -6.70 -8.70
CA GLN A 324 23.94 -5.97 -9.40
C GLN A 324 25.30 -6.53 -8.96
N LYS A 325 25.95 -7.34 -9.82
CA LYS A 325 27.37 -7.65 -9.64
C LYS A 325 28.11 -6.33 -9.76
N ARG A 326 28.63 -5.84 -8.64
CA ARG A 326 29.66 -4.79 -8.60
C ARG A 326 30.78 -5.20 -9.56
N ARG A 327 30.96 -4.42 -10.63
CA ARG A 327 32.15 -4.52 -11.51
C ARG A 327 33.37 -4.15 -10.66
N SER A 328 34.17 -5.13 -10.26
CA SER A 328 35.51 -4.86 -9.75
C SER A 328 36.34 -4.29 -10.91
N ARG A 329 36.84 -3.06 -10.75
CA ARG A 329 37.85 -2.48 -11.64
C ARG A 329 39.08 -3.37 -11.59
N ARG A 330 39.36 -4.09 -12.68
CA ARG A 330 40.65 -4.76 -12.90
C ARG A 330 41.65 -3.65 -13.22
N ARG A 331 42.71 -3.57 -12.42
CA ARG A 331 43.82 -2.63 -12.57
C ARG A 331 44.72 -3.21 -13.67
N ASP A 332 44.78 -2.53 -14.82
CA ASP A 332 45.71 -2.89 -15.89
C ASP A 332 47.15 -2.77 -15.37
N ARG A 333 47.93 -3.84 -15.51
CA ARG A 333 49.39 -3.82 -15.37
C ARG A 333 49.95 -3.65 -16.77
N ASN A 334 50.66 -2.54 -16.99
CA ASN A 334 51.46 -2.32 -18.20
C ASN A 334 52.55 -3.40 -18.32
N PRO A 335 52.87 -3.88 -19.54
CA PRO A 335 54.07 -4.69 -19.76
C PRO A 335 55.31 -3.80 -19.74
N VAL A 336 56.35 -4.27 -19.05
CA VAL A 336 57.70 -3.71 -19.10
C VAL A 336 58.33 -4.13 -20.42
N SER A 337 58.88 -3.17 -21.15
CA SER A 337 59.71 -3.38 -22.35
C SER A 337 61.04 -4.01 -21.97
N GLU A 338 61.40 -5.09 -22.66
CA GLU A 338 62.76 -5.64 -22.68
C GLU A 338 63.68 -4.69 -23.46
N ASP A 339 64.81 -4.33 -22.85
CA ASP A 339 65.95 -3.72 -23.52
C ASP A 339 66.95 -4.84 -23.86
N PRO A 340 67.53 -4.87 -25.07
CA PRO A 340 68.52 -5.88 -25.42
C PRO A 340 69.93 -5.34 -25.09
N ASP A 341 70.71 -6.08 -24.31
CA ASP A 341 72.16 -6.16 -24.52
C ASP A 341 72.81 -7.22 -23.59
N ILE A 342 73.63 -8.06 -24.24
CA ILE A 342 74.58 -9.09 -23.74
C ILE A 342 74.03 -10.50 -23.54
#